data_AF-A0A3D2MBA4-F1
#
_entry.id   AF-A0A3D2MBA4-F1
#
_cell.length_a   1.000
_cell.length_b   1.000
_cell.length_c   1.000
_cell.angle_alpha   90.00
_cell.angle_beta   90.00
_cell.angle_gamma   90.00
#
_symmetry.space_group_name_H-M   'P 1'
#
loop_
_entity.id
_entity.type
_entity.pdbx_description
1 polymer ?
#
loop_
_entity_poly.entity_id
_entity_poly.type
_entity_poly.pdbx_seq_one_letter_code
_entity_poly.pdbx_strand_id
1 'polypeptide(L)'
;ADALGYENKPYLAGDTVRLGQRLYQAAQDVPIDTPPPDPVYWIDIGQIAQEANALAAQVQENTTRIEETETGVAAVSEKVEGVYSQINPPLAGDTEWMAGSTSVMAGVWSIQSAYTSADLALAQRIDQVAAEIGDDLMASVEETAKAVADLENGASAMWSIKLQVRQDGTYYAAGMGIGLENTPEGMQSQVLFQADRFAVINTANGQITSPFVIQGGQTFINSAVIGDGTIDMAKIATALQSTNYVAGQQGWRLDKSGTFEINGAVAGGGRMTMDNESLRVYDQNAVLRVKIGKLR
;
A
#
# COMPACT_ATOMS: atom_id res chain seq x y z
N ALA A 1 14.32 -49.57 6.52
CA ALA A 1 13.78 -48.46 7.32
C ALA A 1 13.46 -47.33 6.37
N ASP A 2 12.31 -46.69 6.49
CA ASP A 2 12.01 -45.47 5.73
C ASP A 2 12.95 -44.37 6.23
N ALA A 3 13.91 -43.98 5.39
CA ALA A 3 14.97 -43.05 5.79
C ALA A 3 14.45 -41.66 6.19
N LEU A 4 13.21 -41.33 5.81
CA LEU A 4 12.56 -40.06 6.14
C LEU A 4 11.38 -40.25 7.10
N GLY A 5 11.07 -41.45 7.56
CA GLY A 5 9.97 -41.68 8.49
C GLY A 5 10.17 -40.93 9.80
N TYR A 6 9.13 -40.26 10.29
CA TYR A 6 9.19 -39.64 11.63
C TYR A 6 9.49 -40.70 12.69
N GLU A 7 10.47 -40.39 13.53
CA GLU A 7 10.87 -41.17 14.70
C GLU A 7 10.81 -40.24 15.92
N ASN A 8 10.47 -40.78 17.09
CA ASN A 8 10.36 -39.96 18.30
C ASN A 8 11.74 -39.61 18.88
N LYS A 9 12.38 -38.60 18.30
CA LYS A 9 13.71 -38.09 18.66
C LYS A 9 13.78 -36.58 18.37
N PRO A 10 14.76 -35.84 18.91
CA PRO A 10 14.94 -34.44 18.55
C PRO A 10 15.38 -34.27 17.08
N TYR A 11 14.93 -33.18 16.45
CA TYR A 11 15.30 -32.77 15.09
C TYR A 11 15.89 -31.36 15.11
N LEU A 12 16.79 -31.05 14.18
CA LEU A 12 17.35 -29.71 14.02
C LEU A 12 16.51 -28.89 13.03
N ALA A 13 16.59 -27.56 13.15
CA ALA A 13 15.98 -26.66 12.17
C ALA A 13 16.40 -27.03 10.72
N GLY A 14 15.42 -27.18 9.84
CA GLY A 14 15.61 -27.57 8.44
C GLY A 14 15.53 -29.08 8.16
N ASP A 15 15.56 -29.94 9.18
CA ASP A 15 15.38 -31.39 9.01
C ASP A 15 14.00 -31.70 8.41
N THR A 16 13.96 -32.69 7.51
CA THR A 16 12.73 -33.09 6.81
C THR A 16 12.31 -34.49 7.24
N VAL A 17 11.03 -34.63 7.62
CA VAL A 17 10.42 -35.91 7.99
C VAL A 17 9.15 -36.16 7.20
N ARG A 18 8.81 -37.42 7.06
CA ARG A 18 7.59 -37.92 6.43
C ARG A 18 6.73 -38.58 7.51
N LEU A 19 5.50 -38.10 7.63
CA LEU A 19 4.48 -38.73 8.48
C LEU A 19 3.24 -38.98 7.63
N GLY A 20 2.87 -40.26 7.47
CA GLY A 20 1.82 -40.66 6.54
C GLY A 20 2.20 -40.34 5.09
N GLN A 21 1.37 -39.57 4.38
CA GLN A 21 1.59 -39.19 2.97
C GLN A 21 2.17 -37.77 2.80
N ARG A 22 2.50 -37.08 3.89
CA ARG A 22 2.94 -35.68 3.88
C ARG A 22 4.40 -35.56 4.32
N LEU A 23 5.06 -34.54 3.77
CA LEU A 23 6.44 -34.15 4.10
C LEU A 23 6.38 -32.88 4.94
N TYR A 24 7.13 -32.87 6.04
CA TYR A 24 7.22 -31.76 6.97
C TYR A 24 8.69 -31.35 7.15
N GLN A 25 8.95 -30.05 7.20
CA GLN A 25 10.26 -29.50 7.51
C GLN A 25 10.24 -28.84 8.89
N ALA A 26 11.26 -29.08 9.70
CA ALA A 26 11.44 -28.44 10.99
C ALA A 26 11.68 -26.93 10.80
N ALA A 27 10.78 -26.09 11.30
CA ALA A 27 10.92 -24.62 11.26
C ALA A 27 12.04 -24.13 12.17
N GLN A 28 12.29 -24.87 13.24
CA GLN A 28 13.30 -24.63 14.28
C GLN A 28 13.68 -25.98 14.92
N ASP A 29 14.59 -25.97 15.88
CA ASP A 29 14.94 -27.19 16.62
C ASP A 29 13.70 -27.78 17.31
N VAL A 30 13.44 -29.06 17.05
CA VAL A 30 12.24 -29.78 17.51
C VAL A 30 12.63 -30.68 18.69
N PRO A 31 12.07 -30.45 19.89
CA PRO A 31 12.25 -31.34 21.04
C PRO A 31 11.67 -32.74 20.80
N ILE A 32 12.16 -33.72 21.56
CA ILE A 32 11.53 -35.05 21.63
C ILE A 32 10.04 -34.93 22.03
N ASP A 33 9.19 -35.88 21.60
CA ASP A 33 7.75 -35.89 21.83
C ASP A 33 6.94 -34.75 21.15
N THR A 34 7.50 -34.13 20.10
CA THR A 34 6.82 -33.08 19.32
C THR A 34 6.54 -33.53 17.88
N PRO A 35 5.56 -34.43 17.64
CA PRO A 35 5.29 -34.94 16.30
C PRO A 35 4.64 -33.89 15.39
N PRO A 36 4.87 -33.94 14.06
CA PRO A 36 4.05 -33.20 13.11
C PRO A 36 2.55 -33.56 13.26
N PRO A 37 1.60 -32.63 13.06
CA PRO A 37 1.76 -31.32 12.41
C PRO A 37 1.71 -30.15 13.41
N ASP A 38 2.52 -30.14 14.46
CA ASP A 38 2.62 -28.96 15.34
C ASP A 38 3.16 -27.75 14.53
N PRO A 39 2.34 -26.70 14.29
CA PRO A 39 2.70 -25.60 13.40
C PRO A 39 3.79 -24.68 13.97
N VAL A 40 4.12 -24.81 15.27
CA VAL A 40 5.23 -24.07 15.89
C VAL A 40 6.57 -24.64 15.45
N TYR A 41 6.62 -25.95 15.20
CA TYR A 41 7.86 -26.68 14.93
C TYR A 41 7.95 -27.25 13.52
N TRP A 42 6.82 -27.45 12.83
CA TRP A 42 6.75 -28.16 11.55
C TRP A 42 6.01 -27.37 10.47
N ILE A 43 6.63 -27.25 9.30
CA ILE A 43 6.08 -26.66 8.08
C ILE A 43 5.67 -27.81 7.14
N ASP A 44 4.41 -27.87 6.73
CA ASP A 44 3.95 -28.85 5.72
C ASP A 44 4.38 -28.41 4.32
N ILE A 45 5.50 -28.96 3.84
CA ILE A 45 6.04 -28.65 2.52
C ILE A 45 5.35 -29.46 1.40
N GLY A 46 4.61 -30.51 1.76
CA GLY A 46 3.80 -31.28 0.80
C GLY A 46 2.58 -30.49 0.31
N GLN A 47 1.93 -29.76 1.21
CA GLN A 47 0.79 -28.91 0.87
C GLN A 47 1.22 -27.67 0.06
N ILE A 48 2.34 -27.04 0.41
CA ILE A 48 2.90 -25.89 -0.32
C ILE A 48 3.22 -26.26 -1.78
N ALA A 49 3.78 -27.45 -2.02
CA ALA A 49 4.05 -27.92 -3.38
C ALA A 49 2.76 -28.17 -4.18
N GLN A 50 1.69 -28.65 -3.53
CA GLN A 50 0.38 -28.80 -4.18
C GLN A 50 -0.26 -27.44 -4.50
N GLU A 51 -0.20 -26.48 -3.58
CA GLU A 51 -0.71 -25.11 -3.77
C GLU A 51 0.07 -24.36 -4.85
N ALA A 52 1.41 -24.50 -4.90
CA ALA A 52 2.24 -23.90 -5.94
C ALA A 52 1.92 -24.48 -7.34
N ASN A 53 1.67 -25.78 -7.43
CA ASN A 53 1.24 -26.42 -8.69
C ASN A 53 -0.17 -25.98 -9.10
N ALA A 54 -1.08 -25.80 -8.14
CA ALA A 54 -2.42 -25.28 -8.40
C ALA A 54 -2.38 -23.82 -8.89
N LEU A 55 -1.56 -22.98 -8.26
CA LEU A 55 -1.33 -21.60 -8.68
C LEU A 55 -0.68 -21.54 -10.08
N ALA A 56 0.32 -22.39 -10.35
CA ALA A 56 0.93 -22.48 -11.67
C ALA A 56 -0.07 -22.90 -12.75
N ALA A 57 -0.95 -23.86 -12.46
CA ALA A 57 -2.02 -24.27 -13.36
C ALA A 57 -3.02 -23.13 -13.61
N GLN A 58 -3.38 -22.38 -12.56
CA GLN A 58 -4.28 -21.23 -12.67
C GLN A 58 -3.64 -20.07 -13.46
N VAL A 59 -2.35 -19.82 -13.28
CA VAL A 59 -1.59 -18.83 -14.08
C VAL A 59 -1.53 -19.25 -15.55
N GLN A 60 -1.32 -20.54 -15.81
CA GLN A 60 -1.32 -21.07 -17.17
C GLN A 60 -2.71 -20.97 -17.82
N GLU A 61 -3.77 -21.30 -17.08
CA GLU A 61 -5.16 -21.12 -17.54
C GLU A 61 -5.48 -19.65 -17.82
N ASN A 62 -5.09 -18.75 -16.93
CA ASN A 62 -5.25 -17.31 -17.14
C ASN A 62 -4.46 -16.82 -18.36
N THR A 63 -3.26 -17.35 -18.59
CA THR A 63 -2.44 -17.00 -19.77
C THR A 63 -3.16 -17.43 -21.05
N THR A 64 -3.65 -18.66 -21.12
CA THR A 64 -4.42 -19.16 -22.28
C THR A 64 -5.69 -18.34 -22.51
N ARG A 65 -6.44 -17.99 -21.45
CA ARG A 65 -7.63 -17.15 -21.57
C ARG A 65 -7.31 -15.73 -22.05
N ILE A 66 -6.17 -15.18 -21.65
CA ILE A 66 -5.68 -13.88 -22.14
C ILE A 66 -5.35 -13.98 -23.62
N GLU A 67 -4.63 -15.01 -24.08
CA GLU A 67 -4.32 -15.23 -25.50
C GLU A 67 -5.60 -15.43 -26.35
N GLU A 68 -6.58 -16.18 -25.86
CA GLU A 68 -7.89 -16.34 -26.50
C GLU A 68 -8.68 -15.02 -26.53
N THR A 69 -8.58 -14.21 -25.47
CA THR A 69 -9.19 -12.87 -25.44
C THR A 69 -8.48 -11.93 -26.40
N GLU A 70 -7.15 -11.95 -26.49
CA GLU A 70 -6.36 -11.12 -27.40
C GLU A 70 -6.66 -11.48 -28.87
N THR A 71 -6.78 -12.76 -29.19
CA THR A 71 -7.21 -13.22 -30.52
C THR A 71 -8.66 -12.86 -30.81
N GLY A 72 -9.56 -12.93 -29.83
CA GLY A 72 -10.93 -12.41 -29.91
C GLY A 72 -10.98 -10.89 -30.16
N VAL A 73 -10.15 -10.12 -29.45
CA VAL A 73 -10.01 -8.66 -29.61
C VAL A 73 -9.41 -8.31 -30.98
N ALA A 74 -8.46 -9.09 -31.49
CA ALA A 74 -7.91 -8.94 -32.83
C ALA A 74 -8.95 -9.25 -33.92
N ALA A 75 -9.76 -10.30 -33.74
CA ALA A 75 -10.87 -10.63 -34.64
C ALA A 75 -12.01 -9.61 -34.58
N VAL A 76 -12.26 -9.02 -33.41
CA VAL A 76 -13.16 -7.85 -33.24
C VAL A 76 -12.58 -6.63 -33.95
N SER A 77 -11.27 -6.37 -33.89
CA SER A 77 -10.61 -5.32 -34.67
C SER A 77 -10.78 -5.47 -36.19
N GLU A 78 -10.81 -6.70 -36.72
CA GLU A 78 -11.08 -6.94 -38.15
C GLU A 78 -12.57 -6.80 -38.53
N LYS A 79 -13.49 -6.82 -37.56
CA LYS A 79 -14.95 -6.93 -37.83
C LYS A 79 -15.83 -5.86 -37.20
N VAL A 80 -15.27 -4.79 -36.61
CA VAL A 80 -16.06 -3.77 -35.91
C VAL A 80 -16.64 -2.73 -36.88
N GLU A 81 -17.96 -2.80 -37.03
CA GLU A 81 -18.82 -1.63 -37.21
C GLU A 81 -18.80 -0.82 -35.90
N GLY A 82 -17.93 0.17 -35.80
CA GLY A 82 -17.79 1.06 -34.64
C GLY A 82 -17.12 2.37 -35.03
N VAL A 83 -17.42 3.46 -34.31
CA VAL A 83 -16.81 4.77 -34.60
C VAL A 83 -15.46 4.84 -33.89
N TYR A 84 -14.39 4.68 -34.67
CA TYR A 84 -13.02 4.90 -34.22
C TYR A 84 -12.52 6.24 -34.79
N SER A 85 -12.02 7.11 -33.93
CA SER A 85 -11.31 8.32 -34.35
C SER A 85 -9.96 8.32 -33.66
N GLN A 86 -8.91 8.05 -34.44
CA GLN A 86 -7.53 8.20 -34.03
C GLN A 86 -6.97 9.42 -34.75
N ILE A 87 -6.66 10.46 -33.99
CA ILE A 87 -5.95 11.63 -34.49
C ILE A 87 -4.56 11.53 -33.89
N ASN A 88 -3.62 10.98 -34.66
CA ASN A 88 -2.20 10.96 -34.32
C ASN A 88 -1.49 12.03 -35.18
N PRO A 89 -1.50 13.31 -34.78
CA PRO A 89 -0.84 14.34 -35.55
C PRO A 89 0.67 14.08 -35.56
N PRO A 90 1.38 14.43 -36.64
CA PRO A 90 2.83 14.37 -36.66
C PRO A 90 3.37 15.23 -35.51
N LEU A 91 4.40 14.72 -34.82
CA LEU A 91 5.08 15.49 -33.78
C LEU A 91 5.66 16.76 -34.42
N ALA A 92 5.53 17.90 -33.77
CA ALA A 92 6.27 19.10 -34.16
C ALA A 92 7.76 18.81 -33.98
N GLY A 93 8.51 18.70 -35.08
CA GLY A 93 9.86 18.15 -35.07
C GLY A 93 10.10 17.00 -36.06
N ASP A 94 9.03 16.35 -36.53
CA ASP A 94 9.11 15.20 -37.42
C ASP A 94 9.68 15.56 -38.81
N THR A 95 10.66 14.77 -39.28
CA THR A 95 11.28 14.91 -40.60
C THR A 95 10.55 14.18 -41.72
N GLU A 96 9.63 13.25 -41.42
CA GLU A 96 8.87 12.54 -42.46
C GLU A 96 7.82 13.44 -43.14
N TRP A 97 7.35 14.49 -42.45
CA TRP A 97 6.34 15.43 -42.94
C TRP A 97 6.84 16.89 -42.84
N MET A 98 8.04 17.14 -43.40
CA MET A 98 8.69 18.44 -43.65
C MET A 98 8.15 19.68 -42.90
N ALA A 99 8.43 19.76 -41.59
CA ALA A 99 8.74 21.00 -40.86
C ALA A 99 9.26 20.67 -39.44
N GLY A 100 10.48 20.13 -39.29
CA GLY A 100 10.98 19.77 -37.96
C GLY A 100 12.40 19.21 -37.87
N SER A 101 12.97 19.28 -36.66
CA SER A 101 14.31 18.80 -36.27
C SER A 101 14.25 17.39 -35.70
N THR A 102 15.13 16.47 -36.14
CA THR A 102 15.26 15.09 -35.60
C THR A 102 15.64 15.01 -34.12
N SER A 103 16.00 16.15 -33.52
CA SER A 103 16.50 16.22 -32.14
C SER A 103 15.53 16.90 -31.18
N VAL A 104 14.37 17.37 -31.64
CA VAL A 104 13.35 17.98 -30.79
C VAL A 104 11.98 17.62 -31.33
N MET A 105 11.23 16.83 -30.58
CA MET A 105 9.88 16.38 -30.93
C MET A 105 8.90 16.76 -29.83
N ALA A 106 7.71 17.22 -30.20
CA ALA A 106 6.61 17.43 -29.26
C ALA A 106 5.27 17.13 -29.93
N GLY A 107 4.35 16.48 -29.22
CA GLY A 107 3.03 16.24 -29.76
C GLY A 107 2.01 15.77 -28.75
N VAL A 108 0.76 15.85 -29.19
CA VAL A 108 -0.43 15.51 -28.43
C VAL A 108 -1.34 14.70 -29.34
N TRP A 109 -1.81 13.55 -28.88
CA TRP A 109 -2.77 12.74 -29.63
C TRP A 109 -3.81 12.14 -28.71
N SER A 110 -4.95 11.78 -29.29
CA SER A 110 -6.04 11.14 -28.56
C SER A 110 -6.56 9.94 -29.34
N ILE A 111 -6.83 8.86 -28.62
CA ILE A 111 -7.56 7.69 -29.10
C ILE A 111 -8.91 7.70 -28.42
N GLN A 112 -9.98 7.70 -29.22
CA GLN A 112 -11.35 7.60 -28.72
C GLN A 112 -12.02 6.37 -29.33
N SER A 113 -12.63 5.56 -28.48
CA SER A 113 -13.39 4.38 -28.87
C SER A 113 -14.71 4.34 -28.11
N ALA A 114 -15.79 4.11 -28.85
CA ALA A 114 -17.08 3.77 -28.29
C ALA A 114 -17.57 2.51 -28.99
N TYR A 115 -17.95 1.52 -28.21
CA TYR A 115 -18.38 0.22 -28.69
C TYR A 115 -19.65 -0.20 -27.95
N THR A 116 -20.58 -0.78 -28.69
CA THR A 116 -21.80 -1.34 -28.14
C THR A 116 -22.09 -2.69 -28.82
N SER A 117 -22.42 -3.70 -28.03
CA SER A 117 -22.97 -4.99 -28.49
C SER A 117 -24.34 -5.23 -27.83
N ALA A 118 -24.89 -6.44 -27.96
CA ALA A 118 -26.15 -6.81 -27.31
C ALA A 118 -26.10 -6.65 -25.78
N ASP A 119 -24.97 -6.99 -25.17
CA ASP A 119 -24.81 -7.07 -23.71
C ASP A 119 -23.66 -6.22 -23.15
N LEU A 120 -22.92 -5.48 -24.01
CA LEU A 120 -21.77 -4.66 -23.63
C LEU A 120 -21.89 -3.23 -24.17
N ALA A 121 -21.64 -2.24 -23.33
CA ALA A 121 -21.35 -0.87 -23.73
C ALA A 121 -19.98 -0.46 -23.16
N LEU A 122 -19.10 0.03 -24.02
CA LEU A 122 -17.75 0.47 -23.69
C LEU A 122 -17.51 1.87 -24.26
N ALA A 123 -16.97 2.75 -23.43
CA ALA A 123 -16.39 4.01 -23.87
C ALA A 123 -14.96 4.11 -23.32
N GLN A 124 -14.01 4.49 -24.16
CA GLN A 124 -12.62 4.66 -23.80
C GLN A 124 -12.03 5.89 -24.48
N ARG A 125 -11.26 6.67 -23.72
CA ARG A 125 -10.42 7.76 -24.22
C ARG A 125 -9.02 7.59 -23.65
N ILE A 126 -8.01 7.67 -24.50
CA ILE A 126 -6.61 7.77 -24.11
C ILE A 126 -6.08 9.07 -24.71
N ASP A 127 -5.61 9.98 -23.87
CA ASP A 127 -4.94 11.22 -24.26
C ASP A 127 -3.45 11.08 -23.94
N GLN A 128 -2.60 11.34 -24.93
CA GLN A 128 -1.15 11.33 -24.78
C GLN A 128 -0.57 12.71 -25.07
N VAL A 129 0.32 13.15 -24.21
CA VAL A 129 1.21 14.31 -24.42
C VAL A 129 2.64 13.81 -24.32
N ALA A 130 3.49 14.13 -25.29
CA ALA A 130 4.90 13.76 -25.27
C ALA A 130 5.78 14.90 -25.77
N ALA A 131 6.94 15.04 -25.15
CA ALA A 131 8.03 15.90 -25.60
C ALA A 131 9.36 15.16 -25.45
N GLU A 132 10.21 15.25 -26.46
CA GLU A 132 11.49 14.55 -26.53
C GLU A 132 12.56 15.46 -27.12
N ILE A 133 13.77 15.42 -26.56
CA ILE A 133 14.95 16.11 -27.06
C ILE A 133 16.10 15.09 -27.14
N GLY A 134 16.55 14.80 -28.36
CA GLY A 134 17.51 13.74 -28.64
C GLY A 134 17.04 12.39 -28.10
N ASP A 135 18.00 11.52 -27.75
CA ASP A 135 17.71 10.16 -27.26
C ASP A 135 17.66 10.07 -25.71
N ASP A 136 17.88 11.15 -24.97
CA ASP A 136 18.10 11.06 -23.51
C ASP A 136 17.07 11.81 -22.66
N LEU A 137 16.38 12.81 -23.22
CA LEU A 137 15.44 13.64 -22.49
C LEU A 137 14.03 13.48 -23.07
N MET A 138 13.17 12.80 -22.32
CA MET A 138 11.78 12.59 -22.69
C MET A 138 10.87 12.94 -21.51
N ALA A 139 9.74 13.57 -21.77
CA ALA A 139 8.66 13.73 -20.83
C ALA A 139 7.34 13.33 -21.49
N SER A 140 6.53 12.51 -20.82
CA SER A 140 5.23 12.11 -21.31
C SER A 140 4.16 12.08 -20.23
N VAL A 141 2.92 12.32 -20.66
CA VAL A 141 1.70 12.22 -19.88
C VAL A 141 0.73 11.34 -20.66
N GLU A 142 0.17 10.34 -20.01
CA GLU A 142 -0.89 9.47 -20.54
C GLU A 142 -2.09 9.56 -19.59
N GLU A 143 -3.24 10.02 -20.09
CA GLU A 143 -4.51 10.00 -19.37
C GLU A 143 -5.45 9.00 -20.02
N THR A 144 -5.93 8.01 -19.26
CA THR A 144 -6.91 7.03 -19.73
C THR A 144 -8.20 7.19 -18.94
N ALA A 145 -9.31 7.33 -19.65
CA ALA A 145 -10.66 7.25 -19.11
C ALA A 145 -11.38 6.06 -19.77
N LYS A 146 -11.96 5.17 -18.97
CA LYS A 146 -12.69 3.99 -19.45
C LYS A 146 -13.97 3.81 -18.65
N ALA A 147 -15.08 3.55 -19.33
CA ALA A 147 -16.35 3.18 -18.74
C ALA A 147 -16.90 1.94 -19.44
N VAL A 148 -17.33 0.94 -18.66
CA VAL A 148 -17.86 -0.32 -19.16
C VAL A 148 -19.19 -0.58 -18.46
N ALA A 149 -20.20 -0.97 -19.22
CA ALA A 149 -21.43 -1.56 -18.71
C ALA A 149 -21.65 -2.89 -19.41
N ASP A 150 -21.62 -3.97 -18.63
CA ASP A 150 -21.75 -5.35 -19.08
C ASP A 150 -22.92 -6.01 -18.35
N LEU A 151 -23.80 -6.69 -19.08
CA LEU A 151 -24.98 -7.33 -18.49
C LEU A 151 -24.64 -8.51 -17.55
N GLU A 152 -23.50 -9.17 -17.78
CA GLU A 152 -23.00 -10.31 -17.01
C GLU A 152 -22.04 -9.86 -15.90
N ASN A 153 -21.15 -8.91 -16.20
CA ASN A 153 -20.07 -8.48 -15.30
C ASN A 153 -20.37 -7.17 -14.53
N GLY A 154 -21.48 -6.50 -14.85
CA GLY A 154 -21.88 -5.23 -14.22
C GLY A 154 -21.19 -4.00 -14.81
N ALA A 155 -21.24 -2.89 -14.09
CA ALA A 155 -20.63 -1.64 -14.53
C ALA A 155 -19.28 -1.39 -13.84
N SER A 156 -18.31 -0.86 -14.59
CA SER A 156 -17.04 -0.38 -14.05
C SER A 156 -16.63 0.93 -14.70
N ALA A 157 -15.85 1.72 -13.97
CA ALA A 157 -15.27 2.96 -14.48
C ALA A 157 -13.84 3.11 -13.95
N MET A 158 -12.93 3.53 -14.81
CA MET A 158 -11.55 3.76 -14.47
C MET A 158 -11.08 5.09 -15.06
N TRP A 159 -10.30 5.81 -14.28
CA TRP A 159 -9.55 6.96 -14.74
C TRP A 159 -8.13 6.89 -14.21
N SER A 160 -7.12 7.01 -15.07
CA SER A 160 -5.72 6.98 -14.66
C SER A 160 -4.90 8.04 -15.37
N ILE A 161 -3.95 8.61 -14.64
CA ILE A 161 -2.89 9.46 -15.17
C ILE A 161 -1.56 8.76 -14.91
N LYS A 162 -0.72 8.71 -15.93
CA LYS A 162 0.66 8.27 -15.86
C LYS A 162 1.57 9.38 -16.37
N LEU A 163 2.60 9.69 -15.61
CA LEU A 163 3.61 10.69 -15.91
C LEU A 163 4.94 9.96 -15.99
N GLN A 164 5.72 10.19 -17.04
CA GLN A 164 7.04 9.61 -17.18
C GLN A 164 8.04 10.69 -17.61
N VAL A 165 9.23 10.67 -17.01
CA VAL A 165 10.37 11.47 -17.44
C VAL A 165 11.56 10.53 -17.58
N ARG A 166 12.22 10.55 -18.74
CA ARG A 166 13.55 9.99 -18.93
C ARG A 166 14.56 11.13 -18.93
N GLN A 167 15.58 11.01 -18.10
CA GLN A 167 16.72 11.92 -18.09
C GLN A 167 17.99 11.10 -17.90
N ASP A 168 18.96 11.24 -18.81
CA ASP A 168 20.26 10.57 -18.75
C ASP A 168 20.12 9.04 -18.53
N GLY A 169 19.18 8.42 -19.26
CA GLY A 169 18.87 6.99 -19.16
C GLY A 169 18.08 6.56 -17.91
N THR A 170 17.81 7.46 -16.97
CA THR A 170 17.03 7.17 -15.76
C THR A 170 15.56 7.49 -15.98
N TYR A 171 14.67 6.55 -15.62
CA TYR A 171 13.22 6.73 -15.71
C TYR A 171 12.63 7.11 -14.35
N TYR A 172 11.92 8.23 -14.33
CA TYR A 172 11.08 8.67 -13.23
C TYR A 172 9.63 8.53 -13.65
N ALA A 173 8.80 7.92 -12.80
CA ALA A 173 7.38 7.76 -13.08
C ALA A 173 6.56 8.16 -11.86
N ALA A 174 5.45 8.84 -12.12
CA ALA A 174 4.41 9.09 -11.14
C ALA A 174 3.05 8.81 -11.77
N GLY A 175 2.06 8.46 -10.96
CA GLY A 175 0.73 8.18 -11.48
C GLY A 175 -0.34 8.15 -10.42
N MET A 176 -1.58 8.22 -10.89
CA MET A 176 -2.78 8.08 -10.09
C MET A 176 -3.77 7.21 -10.86
N GLY A 177 -4.46 6.32 -10.16
CA GLY A 177 -5.58 5.54 -10.68
C GLY A 177 -6.79 5.70 -9.78
N ILE A 178 -7.95 5.93 -10.37
CA ILE A 178 -9.25 5.93 -9.72
C ILE A 178 -10.07 4.84 -10.39
N GLY A 179 -10.62 3.92 -9.61
CA GLY A 179 -11.37 2.78 -10.11
C GLY A 179 -12.68 2.59 -9.35
N LEU A 180 -13.72 2.20 -10.08
CA LEU A 180 -14.98 1.66 -9.59
C LEU A 180 -15.13 0.29 -10.23
N GLU A 181 -15.06 -0.75 -9.41
CA GLU A 181 -15.07 -2.14 -9.86
C GLU A 181 -16.16 -2.91 -9.13
N ASN A 182 -16.88 -3.74 -9.89
CA ASN A 182 -17.86 -4.65 -9.34
C ASN A 182 -17.13 -5.92 -8.88
N THR A 183 -16.89 -6.04 -7.58
CA THR A 183 -16.27 -7.22 -6.98
C THR A 183 -17.35 -8.20 -6.52
N PRO A 184 -17.03 -9.47 -6.21
CA PRO A 184 -17.98 -10.40 -5.59
C PRO A 184 -18.59 -9.88 -4.27
N GLU A 185 -17.94 -8.92 -3.61
CA GLU A 185 -18.40 -8.28 -2.36
C GLU A 185 -19.25 -7.01 -2.62
N GLY A 186 -19.46 -6.65 -3.89
CA GLY A 186 -20.19 -5.46 -4.33
C GLY A 186 -19.30 -4.42 -5.02
N MET A 187 -19.88 -3.25 -5.29
CA MET A 187 -19.18 -2.13 -5.92
C MET A 187 -18.12 -1.55 -4.98
N GLN A 188 -16.86 -1.57 -5.38
CA GLN A 188 -15.73 -1.03 -4.62
C GLN A 188 -15.11 0.15 -5.36
N SER A 189 -14.90 1.25 -4.65
CA SER A 189 -14.18 2.42 -5.17
C SER A 189 -12.75 2.44 -4.61
N GLN A 190 -11.77 2.67 -5.47
CA GLN A 190 -10.36 2.79 -5.08
C GLN A 190 -9.70 4.02 -5.69
N VAL A 191 -8.75 4.59 -4.95
CA VAL A 191 -7.84 5.63 -5.41
C VAL A 191 -6.42 5.23 -5.03
N LEU A 192 -5.56 5.08 -6.03
CA LEU A 192 -4.19 4.62 -5.91
C LEU A 192 -3.24 5.70 -6.42
N PHE A 193 -2.12 5.88 -5.74
CA PHE A 193 -1.07 6.81 -6.13
C PHE A 193 0.26 6.07 -6.18
N GLN A 194 1.04 6.33 -7.23
CA GLN A 194 2.44 5.93 -7.35
C GLN A 194 3.29 7.20 -7.41
N ALA A 195 4.06 7.48 -6.37
CA ALA A 195 4.98 8.62 -6.30
C ALA A 195 6.02 8.42 -5.19
N ASP A 196 7.19 9.05 -5.35
CA ASP A 196 8.22 9.09 -4.29
C ASP A 196 7.78 9.94 -3.08
N ARG A 197 6.99 10.98 -3.36
CA ARG A 197 6.44 11.90 -2.36
C ARG A 197 5.02 12.31 -2.71
N PHE A 198 4.09 12.08 -1.78
CA PHE A 198 2.74 12.61 -1.84
C PHE A 198 2.56 13.63 -0.72
N ALA A 199 2.06 14.83 -1.01
CA ALA A 199 1.95 15.90 -0.03
C ALA A 199 0.70 16.77 -0.28
N VAL A 200 0.01 17.14 0.80
CA VAL A 200 -1.05 18.15 0.74
C VAL A 200 -0.41 19.51 0.96
N ILE A 201 -0.47 20.40 -0.04
CA ILE A 201 0.18 21.71 0.02
C ILE A 201 -0.86 22.78 0.35
N ASN A 202 -0.59 23.62 1.35
CA ASN A 202 -1.37 24.80 1.67
C ASN A 202 -0.52 26.05 1.49
N THR A 203 -1.03 27.00 0.71
CA THR A 203 -0.45 28.33 0.50
C THR A 203 -1.32 29.38 1.21
N ALA A 204 -0.90 29.80 2.39
CA ALA A 204 -1.60 30.82 3.18
C ALA A 204 -0.62 31.94 3.58
N ASN A 205 -1.00 33.20 3.35
CA ASN A 205 -0.20 34.39 3.68
C ASN A 205 1.24 34.35 3.14
N GLY A 206 1.45 33.75 1.96
CA GLY A 206 2.78 33.61 1.33
C GLY A 206 3.66 32.52 1.94
N GLN A 207 3.17 31.74 2.90
CA GLN A 207 3.87 30.58 3.46
C GLN A 207 3.32 29.30 2.85
N ILE A 208 4.23 28.45 2.35
CA ILE A 208 3.92 27.11 1.85
C ILE A 208 4.07 26.13 3.02
N THR A 209 2.99 25.45 3.39
CA THR A 209 2.97 24.45 4.46
C THR A 209 2.41 23.13 3.95
N SER A 210 2.75 22.02 4.62
CA SER A 210 2.25 20.69 4.27
C SER A 210 1.81 19.94 5.54
N PRO A 211 0.51 19.90 5.87
CA PRO A 211 0.03 19.19 7.07
C PRO A 211 0.18 17.66 6.97
N PHE A 212 0.25 17.12 5.75
CA PHE A 212 0.36 15.69 5.47
C PHE A 212 1.39 15.45 4.36
N VAL A 213 2.34 14.56 4.60
CA VAL A 213 3.34 14.12 3.61
C VAL A 213 3.59 12.62 3.76
N ILE A 214 3.58 11.88 2.67
CA ILE A 214 4.11 10.52 2.58
C ILE A 214 5.40 10.59 1.76
N GLN A 215 6.51 10.13 2.33
CA GLN A 215 7.80 10.06 1.64
C GLN A 215 8.71 9.05 2.34
N GLY A 216 9.57 8.36 1.58
CA GLY A 216 10.51 7.39 2.16
C GLY A 216 9.84 6.29 2.98
N GLY A 217 8.61 5.90 2.62
CA GLY A 217 7.81 4.90 3.34
C GLY A 217 7.21 5.36 4.67
N GLN A 218 7.30 6.65 5.00
CA GLN A 218 6.78 7.20 6.26
C GLN A 218 5.76 8.30 6.00
N THR A 219 4.75 8.36 6.86
CA THR A 219 3.76 9.44 6.89
C THR A 219 4.14 10.47 7.96
N PHE A 220 4.25 11.72 7.56
CA PHE A 220 4.49 12.87 8.41
C PHE A 220 3.21 13.68 8.53
N ILE A 221 2.76 13.89 9.77
CA ILE A 221 1.58 14.67 10.10
C ILE A 221 1.97 15.70 11.16
N ASN A 222 1.76 16.99 10.87
CA ASN A 222 2.09 18.05 11.82
C ASN A 222 1.07 18.12 12.98
N SER A 223 -0.22 17.98 12.65
CA SER A 223 -1.32 17.92 13.60
C SER A 223 -2.46 17.08 13.03
N ALA A 224 -3.10 16.27 13.87
CA ALA A 224 -4.25 15.45 13.51
C ALA A 224 -5.36 15.59 14.57
N VAL A 225 -6.61 15.67 14.11
CA VAL A 225 -7.80 15.42 14.93
C VAL A 225 -8.34 14.06 14.51
N ILE A 226 -8.37 13.11 15.44
CA ILE A 226 -8.79 11.73 15.18
C ILE A 226 -10.05 11.50 16.02
N GLY A 227 -11.15 11.13 15.36
CA GLY A 227 -12.42 10.84 16.04
C GLY A 227 -12.31 9.58 16.89
N ASP A 228 -12.05 8.44 16.23
CA ASP A 228 -11.75 7.15 16.85
C ASP A 228 -10.44 6.62 16.26
N GLY A 229 -9.46 6.34 17.14
CA GLY A 229 -8.13 5.89 16.72
C GLY A 229 -7.73 4.62 17.47
N THR A 230 -7.38 3.58 16.71
CA THR A 230 -6.74 2.37 17.24
C THR A 230 -5.26 2.41 16.91
N ILE A 231 -4.41 2.20 17.91
CA ILE A 231 -2.97 2.09 17.75
C ILE A 231 -2.52 0.81 18.44
N ASP A 232 -2.04 -0.16 17.67
CA ASP A 232 -1.54 -1.42 18.25
C ASP A 232 -0.36 -1.15 19.18
N MET A 233 0.65 -0.42 18.69
CA MET A 233 1.82 0.01 19.47
C MET A 233 2.38 1.33 18.95
N ALA A 234 2.71 2.26 19.86
CA ALA A 234 3.31 3.56 19.54
C ALA A 234 4.71 3.71 20.14
N LYS A 235 5.68 4.20 19.35
CA LYS A 235 6.96 4.70 19.87
C LYS A 235 6.83 6.20 20.15
N ILE A 236 6.98 6.59 21.40
CA ILE A 236 6.85 7.99 21.84
C ILE A 236 8.24 8.58 22.10
N ALA A 237 8.58 9.65 21.38
CA ALA A 237 9.91 10.26 21.47
C ALA A 237 10.14 11.07 22.76
N THR A 238 9.06 11.65 23.31
CA THR A 238 9.14 12.58 24.45
C THR A 238 8.15 12.22 25.56
N ALA A 239 6.85 12.40 25.31
CA ALA A 239 5.78 12.10 26.25
C ALA A 239 4.40 12.08 25.56
N LEU A 240 3.44 11.39 26.19
CA LEU A 240 2.01 11.62 26.02
C LEU A 240 1.55 12.48 27.20
N GLN A 241 0.82 13.56 26.94
CA GLN A 241 0.41 14.48 28.02
C GLN A 241 -0.85 15.27 27.67
N SER A 242 -1.53 15.78 28.70
CA SER A 242 -2.58 16.77 28.52
C SER A 242 -2.02 18.13 28.08
N THR A 243 -2.84 18.92 27.38
CA THR A 243 -2.46 20.26 26.90
C THR A 243 -2.21 21.27 28.03
N ASN A 244 -2.79 21.03 29.21
CA ASN A 244 -2.65 21.87 30.40
C ASN A 244 -1.64 21.33 31.44
N TYR A 245 -0.78 20.38 31.07
CA TYR A 245 0.14 19.76 32.01
C TYR A 245 1.14 20.78 32.61
N VAL A 246 1.20 20.82 33.95
CA VAL A 246 2.19 21.54 34.75
C VAL A 246 2.72 20.58 35.81
N ALA A 247 4.03 20.34 35.80
CA ALA A 247 4.69 19.38 36.68
C ALA A 247 4.33 19.64 38.16
N GLY A 248 3.86 18.59 38.83
CA GLY A 248 3.43 18.54 40.22
C GLY A 248 2.16 19.30 40.55
N GLN A 249 1.46 19.91 39.58
CA GLN A 249 0.36 20.84 39.83
C GLN A 249 -0.92 20.51 39.07
N GLN A 250 -0.85 20.29 37.75
CA GLN A 250 -2.04 20.13 36.91
C GLN A 250 -1.79 19.16 35.75
N GLY A 251 -2.84 18.47 35.32
CA GLY A 251 -2.82 17.63 34.12
C GLY A 251 -2.13 16.28 34.34
N TRP A 252 -1.89 15.56 33.25
CA TRP A 252 -1.22 14.26 33.27
C TRP A 252 -0.11 14.20 32.23
N ARG A 253 0.91 13.38 32.51
CA ARG A 253 2.02 13.14 31.61
C ARG A 253 2.59 11.74 31.81
N LEU A 254 2.70 10.98 30.73
CA LEU A 254 3.49 9.77 30.61
C LEU A 254 4.73 10.10 29.78
N ASP A 255 5.91 10.12 30.38
CA ASP A 255 7.14 10.45 29.68
C ASP A 255 7.95 9.24 29.22
N LYS A 256 8.90 9.49 28.31
CA LYS A 256 9.80 8.46 27.75
C LYS A 256 10.70 7.76 28.77
N SER A 257 10.90 8.35 29.95
CA SER A 257 11.69 7.74 31.04
C SER A 257 10.87 6.74 31.86
N GLY A 258 9.58 6.62 31.58
CA GLY A 258 8.66 5.69 32.25
C GLY A 258 7.98 6.29 33.47
N THR A 259 8.09 7.61 33.70
CA THR A 259 7.32 8.26 34.77
C THR A 259 5.92 8.59 34.26
N PHE A 260 4.91 8.16 35.01
CA PHE A 260 3.52 8.55 34.81
C PHE A 260 3.05 9.43 35.97
N GLU A 261 2.64 10.64 35.64
CA GLU A 261 2.15 11.63 36.58
C GLU A 261 0.69 11.97 36.28
N ILE A 262 -0.13 11.99 37.33
CA ILE A 262 -1.51 12.48 37.30
C ILE A 262 -1.67 13.49 38.44
N ASN A 263 -1.92 14.75 38.09
CA ASN A 263 -2.16 15.82 39.04
C ASN A 263 -3.65 16.19 39.09
N GLY A 264 -4.07 16.74 40.23
CA GLY A 264 -5.40 17.30 40.39
C GLY A 264 -5.72 18.38 39.36
N ALA A 265 -7.02 18.59 39.11
CA ALA A 265 -7.50 19.57 38.13
C ALA A 265 -7.19 21.04 38.51
N VAL A 266 -6.87 21.29 39.79
CA VAL A 266 -6.53 22.61 40.35
C VAL A 266 -5.19 22.54 41.08
N ALA A 267 -4.45 23.65 41.09
CA ALA A 267 -3.21 23.76 41.85
C ALA A 267 -3.46 23.47 43.34
N GLY A 268 -2.66 22.58 43.92
CA GLY A 268 -2.87 22.10 45.30
C GLY A 268 -3.87 20.94 45.42
N GLY A 269 -4.36 20.37 44.32
CA GLY A 269 -5.05 19.07 44.38
C GLY A 269 -4.10 17.93 44.76
N GLY A 270 -4.66 16.80 45.19
CA GLY A 270 -3.87 15.58 45.36
C GLY A 270 -3.21 15.15 44.03
N ARG A 271 -2.11 14.41 44.11
CA ARG A 271 -1.37 13.94 42.93
C ARG A 271 -0.88 12.51 43.07
N MET A 272 -0.69 11.84 41.94
CA MET A 272 -0.15 10.49 41.83
C MET A 272 1.06 10.51 40.90
N THR A 273 2.14 9.86 41.32
CA THR A 273 3.34 9.66 40.49
C THR A 273 3.73 8.20 40.52
N MET A 274 3.93 7.60 39.36
CA MET A 274 4.50 6.27 39.18
C MET A 274 5.83 6.42 38.44
N ASP A 275 6.89 5.85 38.99
CA ASP A 275 8.19 5.73 38.33
C ASP A 275 8.66 4.27 38.37
N ASN A 276 9.89 4.03 37.91
CA ASN A 276 10.50 2.69 37.93
C ASN A 276 10.77 2.14 39.34
N GLU A 277 10.63 2.95 40.41
CA GLU A 277 10.89 2.52 41.79
C GLU A 277 9.60 2.37 42.62
N SER A 278 8.58 3.20 42.36
CA SER A 278 7.37 3.23 43.18
C SER A 278 6.20 3.99 42.57
N LEU A 279 5.01 3.61 43.04
CA LEU A 279 3.79 4.40 42.99
C LEU A 279 3.67 5.23 44.28
N ARG A 280 3.44 6.54 44.16
CA ARG A 280 3.28 7.48 45.27
C ARG A 280 2.02 8.30 45.10
N VAL A 281 1.24 8.46 46.17
CA VAL A 281 0.02 9.28 46.21
C VAL A 281 0.16 10.33 47.30
N TYR A 282 -0.08 11.58 46.94
CA TYR A 282 0.01 12.75 47.82
C TYR A 282 -1.36 13.40 48.00
N ASP A 283 -1.63 13.93 49.19
CA ASP A 283 -2.78 14.78 49.43
C ASP A 283 -2.55 16.22 48.93
N GLN A 284 -3.57 17.07 49.09
CA GLN A 284 -3.57 18.48 48.72
C GLN A 284 -2.49 19.32 49.42
N ASN A 285 -1.95 18.86 50.55
CA ASN A 285 -0.88 19.52 51.30
C ASN A 285 0.50 18.97 50.92
N ALA A 286 0.59 18.23 49.79
CA ALA A 286 1.79 17.53 49.34
C ALA A 286 2.33 16.48 50.32
N VAL A 287 1.50 15.97 51.24
CA VAL A 287 1.88 14.93 52.17
C VAL A 287 1.70 13.56 51.51
N LEU A 288 2.75 12.73 51.51
CA LEU A 288 2.71 11.37 51.03
C LEU A 288 1.75 10.53 51.88
N ARG A 289 0.70 10.00 51.26
CA ARG A 289 -0.32 9.16 51.94
C ARG A 289 -0.14 7.68 51.66
N VAL A 290 0.30 7.36 50.45
CA VAL A 290 0.50 5.98 50.00
C VAL A 290 1.80 5.89 49.22
N LYS A 291 2.59 4.86 49.52
CA LYS A 291 3.74 4.45 48.72
C LYS A 291 3.71 2.94 48.53
N ILE A 292 3.80 2.50 47.27
CA ILE A 292 3.91 1.10 46.87
C ILE A 292 5.17 0.98 46.01
N GLY A 293 6.01 -0.03 46.25
CA GLY A 293 7.30 -0.19 45.57
C GLY A 293 8.46 -0.18 46.56
N LYS A 294 9.68 0.13 46.11
CA LYS A 294 10.92 -0.08 46.88
C LYS A 294 10.83 0.48 48.31
N LEU A 295 10.74 -0.45 49.26
CA LEU A 295 10.89 -0.22 50.69
C LEU A 295 12.40 -0.26 50.94
N ARG A 296 12.95 0.83 51.48
CA ARG A 296 14.34 0.83 51.94
C ARG A 296 14.45 -0.02 53.20
#